data_AF-A0A6G5R6L5-F1
#
_entry.id   AF-A0A6G5R6L5-F1
#
_cell.length_a   1.000
_cell.length_b   1.000
_cell.length_c   1.000
_cell.angle_alpha   90.00
_cell.angle_beta   90.00
_cell.angle_gamma   90.00
#
_symmetry.space_group_name_H-M   'P 1'
#
loop_
_entity.id
_entity.type
_entity.pdbx_description
1 polymer ?
#
loop_
_entity_poly.entity_id
_entity_poly.type
_entity_poly.pdbx_seq_one_letter_code
_entity_poly.pdbx_strand_id
1 'polypeptide(L)' 'MPKLTFNVSPECFSANDEVMLKAFKQHLHNYKVKSMGEAPQELIDCAFDLFHITRTQSESIKQLEVKLGIRPEERKPA' A
#
# COMPACT_ATOMS: atom_id res chain seq x y z
N MET A 1 14.51 9.26 11.45
CA MET A 1 13.22 9.67 10.83
C MET A 1 12.11 9.42 11.85
N PRO A 2 11.13 10.33 12.01
CA PRO A 2 9.98 10.06 12.86
C PRO A 2 9.22 8.88 12.27
N LYS A 3 9.11 7.80 13.03
CA LYS A 3 8.38 6.59 12.61
C LYS A 3 6.90 6.87 12.79
N LEU A 4 6.11 6.79 11.71
CA LEU A 4 4.64 6.80 11.84
C LEU A 4 4.22 5.54 12.61
N THR A 5 3.74 5.74 13.83
CA THR A 5 3.22 4.69 14.71
C THR A 5 1.70 4.70 14.63
N PHE A 6 1.16 3.76 13.89
CA PHE A 6 -0.26 3.46 13.83
C PHE A 6 -0.45 1.99 13.51
N ASN A 7 -1.61 1.48 13.88
CA ASN A 7 -2.13 0.18 13.48
C ASN A 7 -3.41 0.42 12.70
N VAL A 8 -3.70 -0.51 11.79
CA VAL A 8 -5.00 -0.58 11.12
C VAL A 8 -5.87 -1.58 11.87
N SER A 9 -7.18 -1.46 11.74
CA SER A 9 -8.10 -2.42 12.37
C SER A 9 -7.90 -3.83 11.78
N PRO A 10 -8.08 -4.90 12.57
CA PRO A 10 -7.99 -6.29 12.10
C PRO A 10 -8.87 -6.64 10.88
N GLU A 11 -9.92 -5.88 10.67
CA GLU A 11 -10.94 -6.02 9.64
C GLU A 11 -10.50 -5.45 8.28
N CYS A 12 -9.43 -4.65 8.26
CA CYS A 12 -8.87 -4.13 7.02
C CYS A 12 -8.24 -5.24 6.18
N PHE A 13 -8.22 -5.04 4.86
CA PHE A 13 -7.57 -5.98 3.94
C PHE A 13 -6.09 -6.12 4.27
N SER A 14 -5.65 -7.36 4.47
CA SER A 14 -4.23 -7.65 4.75
C SER A 14 -3.70 -6.90 5.98
N ALA A 15 -4.54 -6.68 7.01
CA ALA A 15 -4.17 -6.01 8.26
C ALA A 15 -2.96 -6.67 8.96
N ASN A 16 -2.74 -7.96 8.74
CA ASN A 16 -1.61 -8.73 9.28
C ASN A 16 -0.40 -8.84 8.33
N ASP A 17 -0.45 -8.21 7.15
CA ASP A 17 0.64 -8.22 6.19
C ASP A 17 1.64 -7.07 6.49
N GLU A 18 2.76 -7.44 7.10
CA GLU A 18 3.82 -6.48 7.44
C GLU A 18 4.43 -5.78 6.22
N VAL A 19 4.48 -6.45 5.06
CA VAL A 19 5.01 -5.86 3.82
C VAL A 19 4.05 -4.79 3.31
N MET A 20 2.75 -5.07 3.33
CA MET A 20 1.71 -4.12 2.94
C MET A 20 1.68 -2.91 3.88
N LEU A 21 1.74 -3.13 5.19
CA LEU A 21 1.79 -2.06 6.19
C LEU A 21 3.03 -1.17 6.01
N LYS A 22 4.19 -1.78 5.73
CA LYS A 22 5.43 -1.03 5.45
C LYS A 22 5.30 -0.22 4.16
N ALA A 23 4.70 -0.78 3.12
CA ALA A 23 4.45 -0.08 1.87
C ALA A 23 3.51 1.11 2.05
N PHE A 24 2.44 0.95 2.85
CA PHE A 24 1.53 2.04 3.18
C PHE A 24 2.22 3.15 3.99
N LYS A 25 3.01 2.79 5.01
CA LYS A 25 3.84 3.77 5.76
C LYS A 25 4.77 4.56 4.85
N GLN A 26 5.41 3.89 3.90
CA GLN A 26 6.25 4.56 2.89
C GLN A 26 5.43 5.46 1.97
N HIS A 27 4.23 5.04 1.58
CA HIS A 27 3.32 5.84 0.76
C HIS A 27 2.95 7.14 1.47
N LEU A 28 2.49 7.07 2.71
CA LEU A 28 2.19 8.24 3.56
C LEU A 28 3.41 9.17 3.70
N HIS A 29 4.60 8.60 3.90
CA HIS A 29 5.84 9.37 3.95
C HIS A 29 6.13 10.11 2.64
N ASN A 30 5.91 9.49 1.48
CA ASN A 30 6.12 10.14 0.17
C ASN A 30 5.17 11.34 -0.02
N TYR A 31 3.98 11.28 0.58
CA TYR A 31 3.04 12.41 0.64
C TYR A 31 3.30 13.38 1.80
N LYS A 32 4.46 13.27 2.48
CA LYS A 32 4.91 14.14 3.57
C LYS A 32 3.97 14.15 4.78
N VAL A 33 3.22 13.07 5.01
CA VAL A 33 2.42 12.90 6.23
C VAL A 33 3.34 12.76 7.44
N LYS A 34 3.25 13.72 8.37
CA LYS A 34 4.15 13.80 9.55
C LYS A 34 3.59 13.14 10.80
N SER A 35 2.27 13.09 10.94
CA SER A 35 1.55 12.53 12.10
C SER A 35 0.16 12.07 11.66
N MET A 36 -0.37 11.07 12.36
CA MET A 36 -1.77 10.65 12.25
C MET A 36 -2.48 10.63 13.62
N GLY A 37 -1.89 11.26 14.65
CA GLY A 37 -2.40 11.19 16.02
C GLY A 37 -3.79 11.80 16.24
N GLU A 38 -4.24 12.68 15.34
CA GLU A 38 -5.57 13.30 15.38
C GLU A 38 -6.53 12.73 14.33
N ALA A 39 -6.06 11.82 13.47
CA ALA A 39 -6.91 11.21 12.46
C ALA A 39 -7.80 10.14 13.10
N PRO A 40 -9.12 10.17 12.88
CA PRO A 40 -10.01 9.08 13.25
C PRO A 40 -9.52 7.74 12.69
N GLN A 41 -9.63 6.67 13.49
CA GLN A 41 -9.18 5.33 13.10
C GLN A 41 -9.85 4.87 11.81
N GLU A 42 -11.13 5.18 11.63
CA GLU A 42 -11.93 4.84 10.46
C GLU A 42 -11.37 5.48 9.18
N LEU A 43 -10.77 6.67 9.26
CA LEU A 43 -10.12 7.31 8.12
C LEU A 43 -8.78 6.65 7.80
N ILE A 44 -8.02 6.23 8.81
CA ILE A 44 -6.77 5.50 8.64
C ILE A 44 -7.03 4.15 7.97
N ASP A 45 -8.04 3.43 8.46
CA ASP A 45 -8.49 2.14 7.94
C ASP A 45 -8.97 2.27 6.50
N CYS A 46 -9.84 3.26 6.22
CA CYS A 46 -10.32 3.54 4.87
C CYS A 46 -9.17 3.85 3.91
N ALA A 47 -8.21 4.68 4.33
CA ALA A 47 -7.04 5.01 3.50
C ALA A 47 -6.16 3.78 3.23
N PHE A 48 -6.01 2.89 4.22
CA PHE A 48 -5.26 1.65 4.05
C PHE A 48 -5.95 0.67 3.09
N ASP A 49 -7.25 0.47 3.22
CA ASP A 49 -8.02 -0.40 2.31
C ASP A 49 -7.98 0.12 0.88
N LEU A 50 -8.16 1.43 0.68
CA LEU A 50 -8.02 2.05 -0.63
C LEU A 50 -6.61 1.88 -1.22
N PHE A 51 -5.57 2.03 -0.39
CA PHE A 51 -4.19 1.77 -0.80
C PHE A 51 -3.99 0.30 -1.20
N HIS A 52 -4.50 -0.65 -0.41
CA HIS A 52 -4.42 -2.08 -0.71
C HIS A 52 -5.10 -2.43 -2.04
N ILE A 53 -6.34 -1.96 -2.24
CA ILE A 53 -7.13 -2.20 -3.45
C ILE A 53 -6.40 -1.64 -4.68
N THR A 54 -6.02 -0.37 -4.64
CA THR A 54 -5.37 0.30 -5.78
C THR A 54 -4.03 -0.33 -6.13
N ARG A 55 -3.24 -0.73 -5.12
CA ARG A 55 -1.99 -1.47 -5.33
C ARG A 55 -2.24 -2.82 -5.99
N THR A 56 -3.15 -3.62 -5.45
CA THR A 56 -3.47 -4.96 -5.96
C THR A 56 -4.01 -4.90 -7.39
N GLN A 57 -4.88 -3.93 -7.69
CA GLN A 57 -5.37 -3.69 -9.04
C GLN A 57 -4.24 -3.29 -9.99
N SER A 58 -3.35 -2.40 -9.55
CA SER A 58 -2.19 -1.99 -10.37
C SER A 58 -1.27 -3.16 -10.69
N GLU A 59 -1.00 -4.03 -9.73
CA GLU A 59 -0.21 -5.26 -9.94
C GLU A 59 -0.91 -6.23 -10.89
N SER A 60 -2.23 -6.42 -10.74
CA SER A 60 -3.03 -7.26 -11.64
C SER A 60 -3.03 -6.73 -13.07
N ILE A 61 -3.20 -5.41 -13.26
CA ILE A 61 -3.13 -4.77 -14.58
C ILE A 61 -1.76 -4.96 -15.19
N LYS A 62 -0.67 -4.71 -14.45
CA LYS A 62 0.69 -4.94 -14.95
C LYS A 62 0.91 -6.38 -15.40
N GLN A 63 0.44 -7.36 -14.64
CA GLN A 63 0.52 -8.77 -15.03
C GLN A 63 -0.26 -9.06 -16.31
N LEU A 64 -1.43 -8.45 -16.51
CA LEU A 64 -2.20 -8.57 -17.74
C LEU A 64 -1.50 -7.89 -18.93
N GLU A 65 -0.97 -6.68 -18.74
CA GLU A 65 -0.19 -5.96 -19.76
C GLU A 65 1.01 -6.79 -20.23
N VAL A 66 1.69 -7.47 -19.31
CA VAL A 66 2.79 -8.40 -19.62
C VAL A 66 2.31 -9.59 -20.43
N LYS A 67 1.23 -10.26 -19.99
CA LYS A 67 0.65 -11.42 -20.69
C LYS A 67 0.19 -11.08 -22.12
N LEU A 68 -0.29 -9.85 -22.33
CA LEU A 68 -0.75 -9.35 -23.62
C LEU A 68 0.40 -8.78 -24.48
N GLY A 69 1.64 -8.77 -23.98
CA GLY A 69 2.80 -8.23 -24.70
C GLY A 69 2.80 -6.70 -24.84
N ILE A 70 1.97 -5.99 -24.07
CA ILE A 70 1.89 -4.52 -24.06
C ILE A 70 3.06 -3.95 -23.25
N ARG A 71 3.39 -4.58 -22.12
CA ARG A 71 4.52 -4.21 -21.25
C ARG A 71 5.59 -5.30 -21.29
N PRO A 72 6.89 -4.95 -21.40
CA PRO A 72 7.96 -5.94 -21.29
C PRO A 72 7.98 -6.57 -19.89
N GLU A 73 8.34 -7.86 -19.79
CA GLU A 73 8.67 -8.46 -18.50
C GLU A 73 9.84 -7.71 -17.86
N GLU A 74 9.69 -7.31 -16.60
CA GLU A 74 10.84 -6.80 -15.85
C GLU A 74 11.87 -7.93 -15.73
N ARG A 75 13.09 -7.69 -16.24
CA ARG A 75 14.21 -8.61 -16.03
C ARG A 75 14.46 -8.73 -14.53
N LYS A 76 14.20 -9.90 -13.93
CA LYS A 76 14.71 -10.18 -12.58
C LYS A 76 16.24 -10.05 -12.63
N PRO A 77 16.88 -9.27 -11.74
CA PRO A 77 18.32 -9.33 -11.60
C PRO A 77 18.71 -10.76 -11.24
N ALA A 78 19.73 -11.27 -11.94
CA ALA A 78 20.28 -12.61 -11.78
C ALA A 78 20.93 -12.80 -10.41
#